data_AF-A0A970UZ61-F1
#
_entry.id   AF-A0A970UZ61-F1
#
_cell.length_a   1.000
_cell.length_b   1.000
_cell.length_c   1.000
_cell.angle_alpha   90.00
_cell.angle_beta   90.00
_cell.angle_gamma   90.00
#
_symmetry.space_group_name_H-M   'P 1'
#
loop_
_entity.id
_entity.type
_entity.pdbx_description
1 polymer ?
#
loop_
_entity_poly.entity_id
_entity_poly.type
_entity_poly.pdbx_seq_one_letter_code
_entity_poly.pdbx_strand_id
1 'polypeptide(L)'
;MVSSIFLPTDKGIIIEDQESIDGWIKENEDADFIFRALKKKYPIEVIKKHIDNKQVNQYVPELEYRLTEYKFLTKFVGSKYEDPSRNLVLNKVEIIKLPKLGIEQLIGIKKLKITSVQTGYTRQEPMTSDVFMSDTGETFTTIEGKFTSKWKLDTKYLPAVESFGEGVFISFSNEQIEKWIDNSLGSKSFLMRVNTLFQNVINHEYKRVREKFLSKRHLARFVLIHTISHILIKELEFLCGYPATSLNERLFIDEQNMQGLLIYTVAGAEGSLGGLVSQATEQQITRILKSALNRASDCASDPICYNTDDGQGIGGLNMAACYSCTLVPENACEEFNSFLDRALLIDKNYGFFKKL
;
A
#
# COMPACT_ATOMS: atom_id res chain seq x y z
N MET A 1 13.06 9.56 -3.60
CA MET A 1 12.23 9.40 -4.82
C MET A 1 10.79 9.34 -4.38
N VAL A 2 9.91 10.13 -4.97
CA VAL A 2 8.46 10.03 -4.77
C VAL A 2 7.90 9.35 -6.01
N SER A 3 7.10 8.29 -5.82
CA SER A 3 6.42 7.61 -6.91
C SER A 3 4.91 7.71 -6.70
N SER A 4 4.19 7.92 -7.80
CA SER A 4 2.73 7.95 -7.83
C SER A 4 2.27 6.91 -8.84
N ILE A 5 1.39 6.03 -8.38
CA ILE A 5 0.71 5.07 -9.23
C ILE A 5 -0.50 5.77 -9.84
N PHE A 6 -0.68 5.65 -11.16
CA PHE A 6 -1.85 6.19 -11.85
C PHE A 6 -3.08 5.35 -11.54
N LEU A 7 -3.67 5.61 -10.38
CA LEU A 7 -5.03 5.19 -10.04
C LEU A 7 -5.90 6.46 -10.04
N PRO A 8 -7.02 6.46 -10.77
CA PRO A 8 -8.00 7.53 -10.65
C PRO A 8 -8.30 7.77 -9.18
N THR A 9 -8.08 9.00 -8.73
CA THR A 9 -8.53 9.38 -7.40
C THR A 9 -10.06 9.41 -7.49
N ASP A 10 -10.73 8.49 -6.79
CA ASP A 10 -12.18 8.56 -6.62
C ASP A 10 -12.48 9.77 -5.72
N LYS A 11 -12.44 10.95 -6.32
CA LYS A 11 -12.89 12.21 -5.74
C LYS A 11 -14.41 12.28 -5.69
N GLY A 12 -15.11 11.19 -6.04
CA GLY A 12 -16.57 11.11 -6.15
C GLY A 12 -17.12 11.66 -7.47
N ILE A 13 -16.25 12.03 -8.42
CA ILE A 13 -16.62 12.56 -9.75
C ILE A 13 -15.75 11.82 -10.78
N ILE A 14 -16.35 11.29 -11.86
CA ILE A 14 -15.56 10.64 -12.93
C ILE A 14 -14.68 11.66 -13.67
N ILE A 15 -13.57 11.20 -14.26
CA ILE A 15 -12.56 12.06 -14.91
C ILE A 15 -13.17 12.94 -16.01
N GLU A 16 -14.04 12.40 -16.88
CA GLU A 16 -14.70 13.16 -17.96
C GLU A 16 -15.56 14.32 -17.42
N ASP A 17 -16.28 14.08 -16.33
CA ASP A 17 -17.07 15.10 -15.67
C ASP A 17 -16.16 16.09 -14.94
N GLN A 18 -15.01 15.65 -14.38
CA GLN A 18 -14.03 16.58 -13.79
C GLN A 18 -13.49 17.57 -14.85
N GLU A 19 -13.14 17.11 -16.05
CA GLU A 19 -12.69 17.99 -17.14
C GLU A 19 -13.77 18.99 -17.56
N SER A 20 -15.03 18.55 -17.61
CA SER A 20 -16.18 19.41 -17.92
C SER A 20 -16.43 20.45 -16.82
N ILE A 21 -16.40 20.01 -15.56
CA ILE A 21 -16.45 20.88 -14.37
C ILE A 21 -15.33 21.91 -14.40
N ASP A 22 -14.13 21.49 -14.76
CA ASP A 22 -12.96 22.36 -14.85
C ASP A 22 -13.10 23.42 -15.96
N GLY A 23 -13.79 23.08 -17.05
CA GLY A 23 -14.21 24.03 -18.07
C GLY A 23 -15.18 25.08 -17.52
N TRP A 24 -16.24 24.64 -16.85
CA TRP A 24 -17.25 25.54 -16.26
C TRP A 24 -16.69 26.42 -15.14
N ILE A 25 -15.76 25.92 -14.32
CA ILE A 25 -15.05 26.72 -13.32
C ILE A 25 -14.26 27.86 -13.98
N LYS A 26 -13.60 27.61 -15.11
CA LYS A 26 -12.88 28.66 -15.87
C LYS A 26 -13.82 29.70 -16.47
N GLU A 27 -15.06 29.31 -16.75
CA GLU A 27 -16.15 30.20 -17.20
C GLU A 27 -16.83 30.95 -16.04
N ASN A 28 -16.34 30.79 -14.79
CA ASN A 28 -16.86 31.42 -13.58
C ASN A 28 -18.27 30.94 -13.17
N GLU A 29 -18.66 29.73 -13.60
CA GLU A 29 -19.94 29.13 -13.24
C GLU A 29 -19.95 28.62 -11.79
N ASP A 30 -21.12 28.67 -11.14
CA ASP A 30 -21.28 28.29 -9.73
C ASP A 30 -21.52 26.78 -9.53
N ALA A 31 -21.33 26.32 -8.28
CA ALA A 31 -21.52 24.91 -7.93
C ALA A 31 -22.96 24.42 -8.21
N ASP A 32 -23.95 25.31 -8.14
CA ASP A 32 -25.35 25.02 -8.44
C ASP A 32 -25.61 24.83 -9.93
N PHE A 33 -24.98 25.63 -10.80
CA PHE A 33 -24.98 25.44 -12.25
C PHE A 33 -24.35 24.09 -12.60
N ILE A 34 -23.16 23.81 -12.07
CA ILE A 34 -22.44 22.57 -12.32
C ILE A 34 -23.26 21.34 -11.87
N PHE A 35 -23.89 21.42 -10.70
CA PHE A 35 -24.77 20.37 -10.19
C PHE A 35 -25.98 20.10 -11.11
N ARG A 36 -26.56 21.16 -11.71
CA ARG A 36 -27.66 21.05 -12.68
C ARG A 36 -27.17 20.56 -14.05
N ALA A 37 -26.04 21.05 -14.53
CA ALA A 37 -25.43 20.69 -15.81
C ALA A 37 -25.09 19.19 -15.86
N LEU A 38 -24.61 18.64 -14.74
CA LEU A 38 -24.37 17.20 -14.55
C LEU A 38 -25.64 16.40 -14.21
N LYS A 39 -26.83 16.99 -14.36
CA LYS A 39 -28.13 16.34 -14.09
C LYS A 39 -28.22 15.72 -12.68
N LYS A 40 -27.62 16.36 -11.67
CA LYS A 40 -27.58 15.89 -10.27
C LYS A 40 -26.90 14.53 -10.07
N LYS A 41 -25.98 14.17 -10.97
CA LYS A 41 -25.23 12.90 -10.91
C LYS A 41 -24.38 12.76 -9.65
N TYR A 42 -23.93 13.88 -9.08
CA TYR A 42 -23.10 13.93 -7.86
C TYR A 42 -23.72 14.82 -6.81
N PRO A 43 -23.57 14.53 -5.50
CA PRO A 43 -23.97 15.45 -4.44
C PRO A 43 -23.26 16.80 -4.57
N ILE A 44 -23.97 17.89 -4.30
CA ILE A 44 -23.42 19.26 -4.42
C ILE A 44 -22.19 19.49 -3.53
N GLU A 45 -22.11 18.77 -2.40
CA GLU A 45 -20.98 18.79 -1.46
C GLU A 45 -19.69 18.28 -2.12
N VAL A 46 -19.78 17.26 -2.97
CA VAL A 46 -18.64 16.69 -3.71
C VAL A 46 -18.15 17.68 -4.77
N ILE A 47 -19.09 18.36 -5.44
CA ILE A 47 -18.79 19.38 -6.44
C ILE A 47 -18.13 20.60 -5.79
N LYS A 48 -18.67 21.09 -4.66
CA LYS A 48 -18.06 22.17 -3.87
C LYS A 48 -16.66 21.81 -3.41
N LYS A 49 -16.47 20.61 -2.87
CA LYS A 49 -15.14 20.12 -2.48
C LYS A 49 -14.15 20.09 -3.66
N HIS A 50 -14.60 19.73 -4.87
CA HIS A 50 -13.75 19.76 -6.07
C HIS A 50 -13.39 21.19 -6.51
N ILE A 51 -14.32 22.13 -6.41
CA ILE A 51 -14.10 23.56 -6.70
C ILE A 51 -13.11 24.16 -5.69
N ASP A 52 -13.33 23.93 -4.39
CA ASP A 52 -12.50 24.49 -3.31
C ASP A 52 -11.07 23.93 -3.36
N ASN A 53 -10.91 22.62 -3.62
CA ASN A 53 -9.61 21.97 -3.75
C ASN A 53 -8.77 22.47 -4.94
N LYS A 54 -9.36 23.20 -5.90
CA LYS A 54 -8.63 23.79 -7.02
C LYS A 54 -8.21 25.23 -6.80
N GLN A 55 -8.89 25.96 -5.92
CA GLN A 55 -8.52 27.36 -5.62
C GLN A 55 -7.28 27.44 -4.72
N VAL A 56 -6.90 26.35 -4.06
CA VAL A 56 -5.68 26.23 -3.25
C VAL A 56 -4.96 24.95 -3.68
N ASN A 57 -3.67 25.02 -4.05
CA ASN A 57 -2.80 23.83 -4.11
C ASN A 57 -2.63 23.30 -2.67
N GLN A 58 -3.69 22.71 -2.11
CA GLN A 58 -3.71 22.29 -0.73
C GLN A 58 -2.97 20.96 -0.63
N TYR A 59 -1.98 20.92 0.25
CA TYR A 59 -1.29 19.69 0.62
C TYR A 59 -2.32 18.66 1.11
N VAL A 60 -2.27 17.47 0.51
CA VAL A 60 -3.10 16.31 0.90
C VAL A 60 -2.13 15.26 1.45
N PRO A 61 -2.31 14.79 2.70
CA PRO A 61 -1.45 13.77 3.29
C PRO A 61 -1.44 12.47 2.48
N GLU A 62 -0.31 11.77 2.45
CA GLU A 62 -0.16 10.51 1.72
C GLU A 62 -1.22 9.46 2.10
N LEU A 63 -1.63 9.40 3.37
CA LEU A 63 -2.67 8.49 3.84
C LEU A 63 -4.04 8.78 3.19
N GLU A 64 -4.38 10.05 2.97
CA GLU A 64 -5.63 10.43 2.28
C GLU A 64 -5.57 10.05 0.80
N TYR A 65 -4.43 10.24 0.14
CA TYR A 65 -4.21 9.77 -1.22
C TYR A 65 -4.39 8.26 -1.34
N ARG A 66 -3.73 7.47 -0.48
CA ARG A 66 -3.87 6.01 -0.43
C ARG A 66 -5.31 5.58 -0.21
N LEU A 67 -6.08 6.31 0.61
CA LEU A 67 -7.50 6.02 0.82
C LEU A 67 -8.34 6.21 -0.45
N THR A 68 -8.05 7.24 -1.25
CA THR A 68 -8.76 7.44 -2.52
C THR A 68 -8.43 6.36 -3.54
N GLU A 69 -7.16 5.95 -3.63
CA GLU A 69 -6.70 4.84 -4.48
C GLU A 69 -7.35 3.51 -4.07
N TYR A 70 -7.36 3.21 -2.77
CA TYR A 70 -7.98 2.01 -2.23
C TYR A 70 -9.48 1.97 -2.47
N LYS A 71 -10.18 3.10 -2.28
CA LYS A 71 -11.62 3.22 -2.60
C LYS A 71 -11.88 2.97 -4.07
N PHE A 72 -11.08 3.54 -4.97
CA PHE A 72 -11.20 3.29 -6.40
C PHE A 72 -11.07 1.79 -6.71
N LEU A 73 -10.02 1.13 -6.21
CA LEU A 73 -9.78 -0.30 -6.43
C LEU A 73 -10.90 -1.18 -5.84
N THR A 74 -11.47 -0.81 -4.70
CA THR A 74 -12.47 -1.65 -4.01
C THR A 74 -13.91 -1.41 -4.46
N LYS A 75 -14.24 -0.20 -4.92
CA LYS A 75 -15.62 0.22 -5.21
C LYS A 75 -15.98 0.33 -6.68
N PHE A 76 -15.02 0.27 -7.61
CA PHE A 76 -15.36 0.39 -9.03
C PHE A 76 -16.33 -0.71 -9.46
N VAL A 77 -17.29 -0.34 -10.30
CA VAL A 77 -18.37 -1.23 -10.75
C VAL A 77 -17.96 -1.93 -12.04
N GLY A 78 -18.17 -3.24 -12.09
CA GLY A 78 -17.91 -4.08 -13.26
C GLY A 78 -16.72 -5.04 -13.08
N SER A 79 -16.54 -5.91 -14.07
CA SER A 79 -15.45 -6.89 -14.11
C SER A 79 -14.18 -6.37 -14.76
N LYS A 80 -14.27 -5.29 -15.56
CA LYS A 80 -13.15 -4.70 -16.27
C LYS A 80 -13.24 -3.18 -16.24
N TYR A 81 -12.10 -2.53 -16.04
CA TYR A 81 -11.92 -1.09 -16.18
C TYR A 81 -10.78 -0.80 -17.15
N GLU A 82 -10.99 0.11 -18.08
CA GLU A 82 -9.97 0.57 -19.04
C GLU A 82 -10.11 2.09 -19.17
N ASP A 83 -9.07 2.80 -18.75
CA ASP A 83 -8.97 4.25 -18.90
C ASP A 83 -8.93 4.63 -20.40
N PRO A 84 -9.51 5.77 -20.84
CA PRO A 84 -9.51 6.19 -22.24
C PRO A 84 -8.12 6.29 -22.88
N SER A 85 -7.11 6.73 -22.11
CA SER A 85 -5.71 6.80 -22.57
C SER A 85 -5.00 5.44 -22.49
N ARG A 86 -5.70 4.40 -22.03
CA ARG A 86 -5.20 3.04 -21.79
C ARG A 86 -3.97 3.05 -20.89
N ASN A 87 -3.91 3.99 -19.95
CA ASN A 87 -2.83 4.07 -18.95
C ASN A 87 -3.09 3.15 -17.76
N LEU A 88 -4.34 2.76 -17.56
CA LEU A 88 -4.78 1.83 -16.54
C LEU A 88 -5.74 0.80 -17.14
N VAL A 89 -5.44 -0.48 -16.94
CA VAL A 89 -6.31 -1.60 -17.35
C VAL A 89 -6.40 -2.60 -16.20
N LEU A 90 -7.59 -2.75 -15.65
CA LEU A 90 -7.90 -3.60 -14.49
C LEU A 90 -8.93 -4.65 -14.84
N ASN A 91 -8.74 -5.86 -14.31
CA ASN A 91 -9.71 -6.94 -14.36
C ASN A 91 -9.98 -7.43 -12.93
N LYS A 92 -11.22 -7.28 -12.48
CA LYS A 92 -11.69 -7.87 -11.22
C LYS A 92 -11.88 -9.37 -11.42
N VAL A 93 -11.30 -10.16 -10.53
CA VAL A 93 -11.39 -11.61 -10.58
C VAL A 93 -12.58 -12.05 -9.74
N GLU A 94 -13.44 -12.89 -10.30
CA GLU A 94 -14.50 -13.54 -9.52
C GLU A 94 -13.87 -14.57 -8.58
N ILE A 95 -14.18 -14.47 -7.29
CA ILE A 95 -13.62 -15.30 -6.23
C ILE A 95 -14.73 -15.99 -5.44
N ILE A 96 -14.57 -17.27 -5.14
CA ILE A 96 -15.57 -18.10 -4.44
C ILE A 96 -14.98 -18.70 -3.17
N LYS A 97 -13.70 -19.08 -3.20
CA LYS A 97 -12.97 -19.75 -2.12
C LYS A 97 -12.10 -18.79 -1.31
N LEU A 98 -11.50 -17.77 -1.95
CA LEU A 98 -10.65 -16.78 -1.28
C LEU A 98 -11.34 -16.00 -0.15
N PRO A 99 -12.65 -15.69 -0.20
CA PRO A 99 -13.35 -15.07 0.94
C PRO A 99 -13.31 -15.89 2.21
N LYS A 100 -13.22 -17.24 2.12
CA LYS A 100 -13.08 -18.12 3.29
C LYS A 100 -11.69 -18.03 3.94
N LEU A 101 -10.72 -17.44 3.23
CA LEU A 101 -9.35 -17.21 3.69
C LEU A 101 -9.11 -15.75 4.09
N GLY A 102 -10.16 -14.95 4.23
CA GLY A 102 -10.04 -13.53 4.57
C GLY A 102 -9.76 -12.59 3.40
N ILE A 103 -9.66 -13.08 2.16
CA ILE A 103 -9.44 -12.24 0.97
C ILE A 103 -10.78 -11.84 0.36
N GLU A 104 -11.07 -10.54 0.34
CA GLU A 104 -12.36 -10.00 -0.10
C GLU A 104 -12.40 -9.67 -1.59
N GLN A 105 -11.29 -9.17 -2.15
CA GLN A 105 -11.20 -8.86 -3.57
C GLN A 105 -9.82 -9.19 -4.13
N LEU A 106 -9.81 -9.61 -5.39
CA LEU A 106 -8.62 -9.86 -6.19
C LEU A 106 -8.76 -9.14 -7.53
N ILE A 107 -7.78 -8.29 -7.87
CA ILE A 107 -7.76 -7.52 -9.11
C ILE A 107 -6.43 -7.74 -9.81
N GLY A 108 -6.48 -8.18 -11.06
CA GLY A 108 -5.34 -8.22 -11.97
C GLY A 108 -5.20 -6.89 -12.71
N ILE A 109 -4.05 -6.24 -12.58
CA ILE A 109 -3.72 -4.99 -13.25
C ILE A 109 -2.84 -5.30 -14.46
N LYS A 110 -3.42 -5.28 -15.65
CA LYS A 110 -2.71 -5.60 -16.91
C LYS A 110 -1.79 -4.46 -17.34
N LYS A 111 -2.19 -3.22 -17.07
CA LYS A 111 -1.39 -2.04 -17.38
C LYS A 111 -1.56 -1.02 -16.26
N LEU A 112 -0.44 -0.57 -15.72
CA LEU A 112 -0.35 0.38 -14.62
C LEU A 112 0.67 1.45 -14.98
N LYS A 113 0.23 2.69 -15.20
CA LYS A 113 1.16 3.81 -15.36
C LYS A 113 1.69 4.24 -13.99
N ILE A 114 2.98 4.49 -13.89
CA ILE A 114 3.64 4.98 -12.69
C ILE A 114 4.49 6.17 -13.09
N THR A 115 4.40 7.23 -12.29
CA THR A 115 5.17 8.45 -12.46
C THR A 115 6.09 8.60 -11.27
N SER A 116 7.40 8.63 -11.52
CA SER A 116 8.42 8.75 -10.49
C SER A 116 9.18 10.05 -10.62
N VAL A 117 9.37 10.75 -9.49
CA VAL A 117 10.06 12.04 -9.41
C VAL A 117 11.15 11.96 -8.35
N GLN A 118 12.36 12.37 -8.71
CA GLN A 118 13.45 12.51 -7.75
C GLN A 118 13.44 13.92 -7.16
N THR A 119 12.87 14.04 -5.96
CA THR A 119 12.74 15.30 -5.22
C THR A 119 14.04 15.69 -4.48
N GLY A 120 14.72 14.69 -3.93
CA GLY A 120 15.94 14.87 -3.13
C GLY A 120 16.41 13.57 -2.49
N TYR A 121 17.46 13.68 -1.68
CA TYR A 121 18.04 12.60 -0.91
C TYR A 121 18.62 13.09 0.42
N THR A 122 18.72 12.17 1.35
CA THR A 122 19.38 12.30 2.66
C THR A 122 20.39 11.16 2.78
N ARG A 123 21.36 11.28 3.68
CA ARG A 123 22.40 10.25 3.88
C ARG A 123 22.12 9.25 5.01
N GLN A 124 21.05 9.41 5.79
CA GLN A 124 20.73 8.49 6.90
C GLN A 124 19.24 8.30 7.16
N GLU A 125 18.41 9.34 7.01
CA GLU A 125 16.96 9.23 7.27
C GLU A 125 16.15 9.43 5.98
N PRO A 126 15.41 8.45 5.46
CA PRO A 126 14.62 8.64 4.24
C PRO A 126 13.61 9.77 4.40
N MET A 127 13.54 10.67 3.41
CA MET A 127 12.48 11.69 3.36
C MET A 127 11.14 11.02 3.07
N THR A 128 10.08 11.40 3.77
CA THR A 128 8.72 11.00 3.38
C THR A 128 8.24 11.87 2.21
N SER A 129 7.27 11.36 1.45
CA SER A 129 6.58 12.13 0.39
C SER A 129 6.04 13.44 0.95
N ASP A 130 5.43 13.34 2.13
CA ASP A 130 4.82 14.43 2.88
C ASP A 130 5.81 15.54 3.25
N VAL A 131 7.07 15.22 3.58
CA VAL A 131 8.12 16.21 3.91
C VAL A 131 8.42 17.14 2.72
N PHE A 132 8.35 16.63 1.50
CA PHE A 132 8.55 17.45 0.30
C PHE A 132 7.31 18.27 -0.06
N MET A 133 6.11 17.76 0.25
CA MET A 133 4.84 18.35 -0.19
C MET A 133 4.19 19.29 0.84
N SER A 134 4.61 19.25 2.11
CA SER A 134 4.12 20.17 3.14
C SER A 134 4.81 21.54 3.02
N ASP A 135 4.05 22.58 2.66
CA ASP A 135 4.50 23.99 2.66
C ASP A 135 4.83 24.53 4.06
N THR A 136 4.55 23.77 5.12
CA THR A 136 4.57 24.28 6.50
C THR A 136 5.95 24.45 7.10
N GLY A 137 7.03 23.99 6.46
CA GLY A 137 8.40 24.10 7.01
C GLY A 137 8.61 23.36 8.34
N GLU A 138 7.58 22.76 8.93
CA GLU A 138 7.61 21.99 10.16
C GLU A 138 7.78 20.51 9.84
N THR A 139 8.87 20.18 9.18
CA THR A 139 9.38 18.81 9.20
C THR A 139 10.78 18.83 9.75
N PHE A 140 10.85 18.58 11.05
CA PHE A 140 12.09 18.41 11.79
C PHE A 140 12.71 17.06 11.43
N THR A 141 13.20 16.90 10.20
CA THR A 141 14.26 15.94 9.97
C THR A 141 15.51 16.52 10.61
N THR A 142 16.12 15.77 11.53
CA THR A 142 17.41 16.11 12.17
C THR A 142 18.54 16.31 11.16
N ILE A 143 18.31 15.92 9.90
CA ILE A 143 19.29 15.84 8.83
C ILE A 143 18.89 16.79 7.69
N GLU A 144 19.83 17.60 7.23
CA GLU A 144 19.61 18.51 6.11
C GLU A 144 19.42 17.72 4.80
N GLY A 145 18.22 17.84 4.22
CA GLY A 145 17.92 17.29 2.90
C GLY A 145 18.71 17.95 1.77
N LYS A 146 19.21 17.14 0.83
CA LYS A 146 19.75 17.64 -0.46
C LYS A 146 18.71 17.44 -1.55
N PHE A 147 18.22 18.56 -2.09
CA PHE A 147 17.21 18.58 -3.13
C PHE A 147 17.84 18.58 -4.51
N THR A 148 17.12 18.07 -5.50
CA THR A 148 17.57 18.06 -6.91
C THR A 148 17.51 19.43 -7.58
N SER A 149 16.79 20.38 -6.98
CA SER A 149 16.62 21.74 -7.44
C SER A 149 17.22 22.75 -6.45
N LYS A 150 17.77 23.85 -6.99
CA LYS A 150 18.25 25.01 -6.20
C LYS A 150 17.13 25.62 -5.34
N TRP A 151 15.89 25.51 -5.79
CA TRP A 151 14.71 26.07 -5.13
C TRP A 151 14.15 25.18 -4.02
N LYS A 152 14.75 24.00 -3.76
CA LYS A 152 14.35 23.08 -2.67
C LYS A 152 12.83 22.84 -2.65
N LEU A 153 12.15 23.16 -1.54
CA LEU A 153 10.71 23.01 -1.35
C LEU A 153 9.88 23.96 -2.23
N ASP A 154 10.43 25.12 -2.63
CA ASP A 154 9.76 26.08 -3.52
C ASP A 154 9.74 25.63 -4.99
N THR A 155 10.24 24.42 -5.30
CA THR A 155 10.32 23.92 -6.67
C THR A 155 8.94 23.53 -7.20
N LYS A 156 8.42 24.33 -8.14
CA LYS A 156 7.10 24.08 -8.76
C LYS A 156 7.07 22.94 -9.78
N TYR A 157 8.19 22.69 -10.46
CA TYR A 157 8.26 21.70 -11.54
C TYR A 157 9.52 20.85 -11.39
N LEU A 158 9.34 19.53 -11.47
CA LEU A 158 10.44 18.56 -11.46
C LEU A 158 10.29 17.62 -12.66
N PRO A 159 11.41 17.19 -13.29
CA PRO A 159 11.35 16.18 -14.32
C PRO A 159 10.85 14.87 -13.72
N ALA A 160 9.91 14.24 -14.40
CA ALA A 160 9.31 12.98 -14.01
C ALA A 160 9.66 11.90 -15.04
N VAL A 161 9.78 10.67 -14.57
CA VAL A 161 9.89 9.48 -15.42
C VAL A 161 8.54 8.79 -15.41
N GLU A 162 7.93 8.66 -16.58
CA GLU A 162 6.75 7.82 -16.76
C GLU A 162 7.19 6.40 -17.12
N SER A 163 6.55 5.43 -16.51
CA SER A 163 6.80 4.02 -16.77
C SER A 163 5.49 3.24 -16.69
N PHE A 164 5.48 2.08 -17.32
CA PHE A 164 4.31 1.21 -17.36
C PHE A 164 4.63 -0.14 -16.75
N GLY A 165 3.64 -0.74 -16.13
CA GLY A 165 3.80 -1.96 -15.37
C GLY A 165 2.55 -2.82 -15.35
N GLU A 166 2.63 -3.87 -14.58
CA GLU A 166 1.52 -4.78 -14.26
C GLU A 166 1.49 -5.02 -12.76
N GLY A 167 0.39 -5.56 -12.24
CA GLY A 167 0.26 -5.80 -10.81
C GLY A 167 -0.89 -6.71 -10.43
N VAL A 168 -0.91 -7.09 -9.16
CA VAL A 168 -1.98 -7.84 -8.52
C VAL A 168 -2.33 -7.13 -7.22
N PHE A 169 -3.58 -6.71 -7.13
CA PHE A 169 -4.14 -6.13 -5.91
C PHE A 169 -4.98 -7.16 -5.17
N ILE A 170 -4.81 -7.21 -3.86
CA ILE A 170 -5.54 -8.10 -2.95
C ILE A 170 -6.06 -7.24 -1.80
N SER A 171 -7.37 -7.27 -1.57
CA SER A 171 -7.99 -6.70 -0.36
C SER A 171 -8.43 -7.80 0.59
N PHE A 172 -8.42 -7.49 1.88
CA PHE A 172 -8.78 -8.40 2.95
C PHE A 172 -10.02 -7.91 3.69
N SER A 173 -10.75 -8.87 4.25
CA SER A 173 -11.98 -8.60 5.00
C SER A 173 -11.66 -8.02 6.37
N ASN A 174 -12.12 -6.78 6.59
CA ASN A 174 -12.02 -6.09 7.88
C ASN A 174 -12.62 -6.92 9.01
N GLU A 175 -13.81 -7.46 8.80
CA GLU A 175 -14.51 -8.27 9.78
C GLU A 175 -13.70 -9.51 10.19
N GLN A 176 -13.05 -10.19 9.23
CA GLN A 176 -12.25 -11.38 9.54
C GLN A 176 -10.94 -11.03 10.25
N ILE A 177 -10.30 -9.93 9.89
CA ILE A 177 -9.11 -9.42 10.57
C ILE A 177 -9.46 -9.00 12.01
N GLU A 178 -10.56 -8.29 12.22
CA GLU A 178 -11.01 -7.92 13.58
C GLU A 178 -11.28 -9.14 14.44
N LYS A 179 -12.06 -10.09 13.92
CA LYS A 179 -12.35 -11.35 14.61
C LYS A 179 -11.06 -12.10 14.91
N TRP A 180 -10.10 -12.11 14.01
CA TRP A 180 -8.81 -12.73 14.24
C TRP A 180 -8.04 -12.04 15.37
N ILE A 181 -7.97 -10.71 15.39
CA ILE A 181 -7.32 -9.95 16.46
C ILE A 181 -7.99 -10.29 17.79
N ASP A 182 -9.32 -10.19 17.88
CA ASP A 182 -10.08 -10.45 19.10
C ASP A 182 -9.83 -11.87 19.64
N ASN A 183 -9.84 -12.87 18.77
CA ASN A 183 -9.53 -14.24 19.15
C ASN A 183 -8.06 -14.41 19.58
N SER A 184 -7.15 -13.65 18.98
CA SER A 184 -5.71 -13.72 19.26
C SER A 184 -5.33 -13.02 20.56
N LEU A 185 -6.13 -12.08 21.07
CA LEU A 185 -5.92 -11.43 22.36
C LEU A 185 -5.89 -12.42 23.55
N GLY A 186 -6.48 -13.61 23.42
CA GLY A 186 -6.38 -14.66 24.43
C GLY A 186 -5.01 -15.36 24.49
N SER A 187 -4.18 -15.22 23.46
CA SER A 187 -2.85 -15.82 23.40
C SER A 187 -1.79 -14.92 24.05
N LYS A 188 -1.14 -15.42 25.11
CA LYS A 188 -0.02 -14.71 25.76
C LYS A 188 1.13 -14.42 24.79
N SER A 189 1.43 -15.36 23.88
CA SER A 189 2.51 -15.21 22.90
C SER A 189 2.18 -14.11 21.87
N PHE A 190 0.93 -14.05 21.39
CA PHE A 190 0.48 -12.97 20.50
C PHE A 190 0.59 -11.60 21.19
N LEU A 191 0.06 -11.49 22.41
CA LEU A 191 0.11 -10.26 23.18
C LEU A 191 1.55 -9.80 23.44
N MET A 192 2.44 -10.73 23.79
CA MET A 192 3.87 -10.45 23.97
C MET A 192 4.44 -9.81 22.71
N ARG A 193 4.28 -10.44 21.55
CA ARG A 193 4.81 -9.95 20.26
C ARG A 193 4.31 -8.55 19.90
N VAL A 194 2.99 -8.35 19.93
CA VAL A 194 2.39 -7.06 19.59
C VAL A 194 2.79 -5.99 20.60
N ASN A 195 2.89 -6.35 21.90
CA ASN A 195 3.33 -5.41 22.93
C ASN A 195 4.79 -5.02 22.75
N THR A 196 5.69 -5.97 22.52
CA THR A 196 7.11 -5.70 22.26
C THR A 196 7.27 -4.75 21.08
N LEU A 197 6.66 -5.07 19.94
CA LEU A 197 6.70 -4.20 18.76
C LEU A 197 6.15 -2.80 19.05
N PHE A 198 5.02 -2.71 19.76
CA PHE A 198 4.41 -1.42 20.07
C PHE A 198 5.26 -0.60 21.05
N GLN A 199 5.94 -1.23 22.01
CA GLN A 199 6.90 -0.56 22.89
C GLN A 199 8.11 -0.07 22.10
N ASN A 200 8.64 -0.88 21.20
CA ASN A 200 9.77 -0.48 20.34
C ASN A 200 9.37 0.69 19.43
N VAL A 201 8.12 0.72 18.94
CA VAL A 201 7.55 1.87 18.23
C VAL A 201 7.52 3.12 19.10
N ILE A 202 6.94 3.06 20.31
CA ILE A 202 6.78 4.24 21.18
C ILE A 202 8.14 4.78 21.66
N ASN A 203 9.10 3.89 21.93
CA ASN A 203 10.42 4.26 22.40
C ASN A 203 11.39 4.59 21.25
N HIS A 204 10.92 4.54 20.00
CA HIS A 204 11.76 4.81 18.85
C HIS A 204 12.24 6.28 18.85
N GLU A 205 13.50 6.49 18.45
CA GLU A 205 14.11 7.82 18.41
C GLU A 205 13.36 8.75 17.42
N TYR A 206 13.03 8.22 16.24
CA TYR A 206 12.26 8.92 15.22
C TYR A 206 10.77 9.09 15.56
N LYS A 207 10.33 10.36 15.69
CA LYS A 207 8.92 10.75 15.89
C LYS A 207 7.95 10.10 14.88
N ARG A 208 8.34 10.04 13.60
CA ARG A 208 7.53 9.41 12.53
C ARG A 208 7.21 7.95 12.79
N VAL A 209 8.09 7.22 13.48
CA VAL A 209 7.86 5.83 13.85
C VAL A 209 6.90 5.79 15.03
N ARG A 210 7.16 6.60 16.07
CA ARG A 210 6.31 6.70 17.27
C ARG A 210 4.85 7.01 16.97
N GLU A 211 4.59 7.85 15.96
CA GLU A 211 3.26 8.33 15.61
C GLU A 211 2.60 7.54 14.46
N LYS A 212 3.28 6.51 13.92
CA LYS A 212 2.77 5.72 12.79
C LYS A 212 1.48 4.96 13.11
N PHE A 213 1.38 4.44 14.34
CA PHE A 213 0.28 3.57 14.74
C PHE A 213 -0.55 4.19 15.87
N LEU A 214 -1.83 4.39 15.62
CA LEU A 214 -2.81 4.90 16.58
C LEU A 214 -3.10 3.90 17.72
N SER A 215 -2.95 2.60 17.46
CA SER A 215 -3.27 1.56 18.42
C SER A 215 -2.48 0.27 18.15
N LYS A 216 -2.40 -0.62 19.15
CA LYS A 216 -1.85 -1.97 19.01
C LYS A 216 -2.61 -2.80 17.96
N ARG A 217 -3.91 -2.54 17.79
CA ARG A 217 -4.72 -3.20 16.75
C ARG A 217 -4.27 -2.72 15.37
N HIS A 218 -4.09 -1.42 15.18
CA HIS A 218 -3.54 -0.88 13.94
C HIS A 218 -2.17 -1.50 13.61
N LEU A 219 -1.25 -1.56 14.59
CA LEU A 219 0.05 -2.23 14.40
C LEU A 219 -0.11 -3.71 13.99
N ALA A 220 -0.94 -4.48 14.69
CA ALA A 220 -1.13 -5.90 14.39
C ALA A 220 -1.67 -6.13 12.97
N ARG A 221 -2.62 -5.30 12.51
CA ARG A 221 -3.11 -5.32 11.11
C ARG A 221 -2.00 -5.01 10.12
N PHE A 222 -1.21 -3.98 10.43
CA PHE A 222 -0.10 -3.57 9.59
C PHE A 222 0.91 -4.69 9.40
N VAL A 223 1.41 -5.25 10.50
CA VAL A 223 2.38 -6.35 10.47
C VAL A 223 1.80 -7.57 9.75
N LEU A 224 0.52 -7.88 9.95
CA LEU A 224 -0.15 -8.99 9.25
C LEU A 224 -0.10 -8.82 7.72
N ILE A 225 -0.66 -7.72 7.21
CA ILE A 225 -0.79 -7.49 5.77
C ILE A 225 0.57 -7.28 5.11
N HIS A 226 1.47 -6.55 5.78
CA HIS A 226 2.84 -6.35 5.30
C HIS A 226 3.60 -7.67 5.20
N THR A 227 3.51 -8.52 6.23
CA THR A 227 4.15 -9.85 6.18
C THR A 227 3.55 -10.74 5.08
N ILE A 228 2.24 -10.64 4.82
CA ILE A 228 1.61 -11.35 3.69
C ILE A 228 2.20 -10.87 2.36
N SER A 229 2.34 -9.55 2.15
CA SER A 229 2.96 -8.97 0.95
C SER A 229 4.35 -9.58 0.70
N HIS A 230 5.18 -9.63 1.75
CA HIS A 230 6.53 -10.17 1.68
C HIS A 230 6.58 -11.66 1.29
N ILE A 231 5.80 -12.51 1.96
CA ILE A 231 5.81 -13.95 1.61
C ILE A 231 5.26 -14.17 0.21
N LEU A 232 4.31 -13.35 -0.26
CA LEU A 232 3.80 -13.41 -1.63
C LEU A 232 4.86 -12.98 -2.65
N ILE A 233 5.61 -11.90 -2.39
CA ILE A 233 6.73 -11.47 -3.26
C ILE A 233 7.77 -12.59 -3.40
N LYS A 234 8.17 -13.21 -2.27
CA LYS A 234 9.12 -14.33 -2.29
C LYS A 234 8.61 -15.53 -3.09
N GLU A 235 7.32 -15.84 -3.05
CA GLU A 235 6.76 -16.89 -3.91
C GLU A 235 6.69 -16.48 -5.38
N LEU A 236 6.27 -15.25 -5.64
CA LEU A 236 6.06 -14.73 -6.99
C LEU A 236 7.36 -14.68 -7.78
N GLU A 237 8.49 -14.38 -7.14
CA GLU A 237 9.83 -14.41 -7.75
C GLU A 237 10.09 -15.71 -8.55
N PHE A 238 9.62 -16.85 -8.04
CA PHE A 238 9.81 -18.15 -8.70
C PHE A 238 8.79 -18.46 -9.81
N LEU A 239 7.71 -17.66 -9.93
CA LEU A 239 6.54 -17.98 -10.76
C LEU A 239 6.29 -16.96 -11.86
N CYS A 240 6.55 -15.66 -11.62
CA CYS A 240 6.25 -14.59 -12.58
C CYS A 240 7.42 -14.29 -13.53
N GLY A 241 8.58 -14.90 -13.33
CA GLY A 241 9.77 -14.69 -14.17
C GLY A 241 10.47 -13.35 -13.93
N TYR A 242 10.08 -12.61 -12.90
CA TYR A 242 10.77 -11.41 -12.44
C TYR A 242 11.53 -11.71 -11.15
N PRO A 243 12.77 -11.21 -10.99
CA PRO A 243 13.46 -11.28 -9.71
C PRO A 243 12.71 -10.45 -8.66
N ALA A 244 12.87 -10.79 -7.37
CA ALA A 244 12.21 -10.04 -6.29
C ALA A 244 12.58 -8.54 -6.30
N THR A 245 13.75 -8.18 -6.84
CA THR A 245 14.19 -6.79 -7.01
C THR A 245 13.37 -5.99 -8.03
N SER A 246 12.62 -6.65 -8.91
CA SER A 246 11.77 -6.01 -9.91
C SER A 246 10.31 -5.91 -9.46
N LEU A 247 9.96 -6.55 -8.34
CA LEU A 247 8.66 -6.48 -7.69
C LEU A 247 8.70 -5.39 -6.63
N ASN A 248 7.60 -4.65 -6.51
CA ASN A 248 7.41 -3.62 -5.51
C ASN A 248 6.06 -3.84 -4.85
N GLU A 249 5.95 -3.51 -3.57
CA GLU A 249 4.67 -3.46 -2.88
C GLU A 249 4.15 -2.03 -2.79
N ARG A 250 2.83 -1.92 -2.63
CA ARG A 250 2.16 -0.73 -2.11
C ARG A 250 1.14 -1.17 -1.08
N LEU A 251 1.26 -0.64 0.12
CA LEU A 251 0.42 -1.03 1.26
C LEU A 251 -0.76 -0.08 1.41
N PHE A 252 -1.97 -0.63 1.45
CA PHE A 252 -3.21 0.09 1.75
C PHE A 252 -3.69 -0.34 3.13
N ILE A 253 -3.11 0.25 4.16
CA ILE A 253 -3.37 -0.14 5.55
C ILE A 253 -3.63 1.11 6.39
N ASP A 254 -4.74 1.12 7.10
CA ASP A 254 -5.02 2.10 8.16
C ASP A 254 -5.61 1.40 9.39
N GLU A 255 -6.15 2.20 10.32
CA GLU A 255 -6.79 1.66 11.51
C GLU A 255 -8.15 0.99 11.24
N GLN A 256 -8.88 1.25 10.16
CA GLN A 256 -10.24 0.71 10.03
C GLN A 256 -10.74 0.46 8.61
N ASN A 257 -10.34 1.25 7.62
CA ASN A 257 -10.95 1.30 6.30
C ASN A 257 -10.15 0.59 5.22
N MET A 258 -8.83 0.47 5.38
CA MET A 258 -7.92 -0.06 4.38
C MET A 258 -7.22 -1.29 4.92
N GLN A 259 -7.45 -2.44 4.29
CA GLN A 259 -6.62 -3.64 4.44
C GLN A 259 -6.40 -4.26 3.07
N GLY A 260 -5.37 -3.80 2.39
CA GLY A 260 -5.00 -4.34 1.10
C GLY A 260 -3.54 -4.13 0.79
N LEU A 261 -3.10 -4.84 -0.23
CA LEU A 261 -1.76 -4.71 -0.78
C LEU A 261 -1.85 -4.79 -2.30
N LEU A 262 -0.94 -4.09 -2.96
CA LEU A 262 -0.70 -4.19 -4.39
C LEU A 262 0.74 -4.62 -4.59
N ILE A 263 0.95 -5.75 -5.25
CA ILE A 263 2.28 -6.15 -5.74
C ILE A 263 2.33 -5.77 -7.21
N TYR A 264 3.33 -5.00 -7.62
CA TYR A 264 3.46 -4.52 -8.99
C TYR A 264 4.91 -4.56 -9.47
N THR A 265 5.08 -4.52 -10.78
CA THR A 265 6.38 -4.39 -11.44
C THR A 265 6.32 -3.30 -12.48
N VAL A 266 7.47 -2.67 -12.76
CA VAL A 266 7.60 -1.58 -13.72
C VAL A 266 8.51 -2.02 -14.86
N ALA A 267 8.02 -1.96 -16.09
CA ALA A 267 8.64 -2.49 -17.31
C ALA A 267 9.95 -1.78 -17.75
N GLY A 268 10.58 -0.98 -16.89
CA GLY A 268 11.89 -0.40 -17.14
C GLY A 268 13.07 -1.36 -16.92
N ALA A 269 12.87 -2.48 -16.20
CA ALA A 269 13.94 -3.44 -15.91
C ALA A 269 14.05 -4.57 -16.96
N GLU A 270 12.95 -5.18 -17.40
CA GLU A 270 12.99 -6.40 -18.24
C GLU A 270 11.86 -6.54 -19.28
N GLY A 271 10.98 -5.52 -19.41
CA GLY A 271 9.78 -5.61 -20.25
C GLY A 271 8.67 -6.45 -19.61
N SER A 272 7.42 -5.96 -19.61
CA SER A 272 6.30 -6.70 -19.03
C SER A 272 5.70 -7.68 -20.05
N LEU A 273 5.87 -8.99 -19.80
CA LEU A 273 5.32 -10.07 -20.63
C LEU A 273 4.00 -10.65 -20.07
N GLY A 274 3.42 -10.02 -19.05
CA GLY A 274 2.20 -10.51 -18.39
C GLY A 274 2.44 -11.58 -17.32
N GLY A 275 3.69 -11.76 -16.88
CA GLY A 275 4.08 -12.80 -15.93
C GLY A 275 3.38 -12.65 -14.58
N LEU A 276 3.27 -11.42 -14.07
CA LEU A 276 2.65 -11.14 -12.77
C LEU A 276 1.13 -11.13 -12.87
N VAL A 277 0.54 -10.45 -13.86
CA VAL A 277 -0.91 -10.40 -14.02
C VAL A 277 -1.52 -11.76 -14.35
N SER A 278 -0.77 -12.66 -15.00
CA SER A 278 -1.23 -14.04 -15.26
C SER A 278 -1.45 -14.85 -13.97
N GLN A 279 -0.82 -14.45 -12.86
CA GLN A 279 -1.03 -15.07 -11.55
C GLN A 279 -2.30 -14.57 -10.85
N ALA A 280 -2.95 -13.51 -11.35
CA ALA A 280 -4.17 -12.94 -10.79
C ALA A 280 -5.41 -13.80 -11.13
N THR A 281 -5.42 -15.04 -10.66
CA THR A 281 -6.58 -15.93 -10.68
C THR A 281 -6.78 -16.53 -9.29
N GLU A 282 -8.03 -16.84 -8.92
CA GLU A 282 -8.32 -17.45 -7.62
C GLU A 282 -7.49 -18.72 -7.38
N GLN A 283 -7.37 -19.59 -8.39
CA GLN A 283 -6.62 -20.84 -8.28
C GLN A 283 -5.13 -20.59 -8.05
N GLN A 284 -4.51 -19.69 -8.82
CA GLN A 284 -3.07 -19.41 -8.68
C GLN A 284 -2.77 -18.71 -7.37
N ILE A 285 -3.52 -17.67 -6.99
CA ILE A 285 -3.32 -16.99 -5.71
C ILE A 285 -3.51 -17.93 -4.53
N THR A 286 -4.50 -18.84 -4.58
CA THR A 286 -4.66 -19.86 -3.53
C THR A 286 -3.44 -20.77 -3.43
N ARG A 287 -2.87 -21.19 -4.58
CA ARG A 287 -1.68 -22.05 -4.63
C ARG A 287 -0.44 -21.31 -4.11
N ILE A 288 -0.26 -20.07 -4.56
CA ILE A 288 0.84 -19.19 -4.15
C ILE A 288 0.77 -18.98 -2.64
N LEU A 289 -0.38 -18.58 -2.10
CA LEU A 289 -0.55 -18.34 -0.68
C LEU A 289 -0.24 -19.59 0.17
N LYS A 290 -0.74 -20.77 -0.23
CA LYS A 290 -0.41 -22.02 0.45
C LYS A 290 1.08 -22.33 0.43
N SER A 291 1.72 -22.17 -0.73
CA SER A 291 3.15 -22.36 -0.89
C SER A 291 3.94 -21.38 -0.02
N ALA A 292 3.53 -20.11 -0.01
CA ALA A 292 4.10 -19.04 0.80
C ALA A 292 4.05 -19.38 2.29
N LEU A 293 2.90 -19.82 2.77
CA LEU A 293 2.70 -20.17 4.18
C LEU A 293 3.50 -21.40 4.58
N ASN A 294 3.58 -22.41 3.71
CA ASN A 294 4.42 -23.58 3.94
C ASN A 294 5.90 -23.21 4.05
N ARG A 295 6.44 -22.41 3.12
CA ARG A 295 7.82 -21.91 3.21
C ARG A 295 8.02 -21.01 4.42
N ALA A 296 7.04 -20.16 4.72
CA ALA A 296 7.07 -19.33 5.90
C ALA A 296 7.02 -20.17 7.19
N SER A 297 6.55 -21.41 7.19
CA SER A 297 6.55 -22.29 8.38
C SER A 297 7.87 -23.02 8.64
N ASP A 298 8.69 -23.22 7.62
CA ASP A 298 9.95 -23.97 7.70
C ASP A 298 11.14 -23.02 7.48
N CYS A 299 11.49 -22.27 8.53
CA CYS A 299 12.58 -21.29 8.45
C CYS A 299 13.90 -21.93 8.86
N ALA A 300 14.91 -21.84 7.99
CA ALA A 300 16.26 -22.33 8.27
C ALA A 300 16.95 -21.67 9.47
N SER A 301 16.45 -20.52 9.94
CA SER A 301 16.97 -19.78 11.09
C SER A 301 16.21 -20.06 12.38
N ASP A 302 15.29 -21.03 12.39
CA ASP A 302 14.63 -21.47 13.61
C ASP A 302 15.55 -22.31 14.50
N PRO A 303 15.43 -22.22 15.83
CA PRO A 303 14.40 -21.49 16.59
C PRO A 303 14.69 -20.00 16.83
N ILE A 304 15.88 -19.50 16.46
CA ILE A 304 16.31 -18.12 16.77
C ILE A 304 15.38 -17.09 16.11
N CYS A 305 15.01 -17.32 14.85
CA CYS A 305 14.08 -16.45 14.14
C CYS A 305 12.68 -16.48 14.78
N TYR A 306 12.10 -17.66 15.01
CA TYR A 306 10.77 -17.76 15.62
C TYR A 306 10.73 -17.19 17.05
N ASN A 307 11.69 -17.54 17.90
CA ASN A 307 11.69 -17.23 19.34
C ASN A 307 12.35 -15.87 19.66
N THR A 308 12.24 -14.89 18.76
CA THR A 308 12.68 -13.52 19.06
C THR A 308 11.72 -12.91 20.09
N ASP A 309 12.25 -12.43 21.22
CA ASP A 309 11.45 -11.89 22.34
C ASP A 309 11.47 -10.35 22.43
N ASP A 310 12.64 -9.74 22.20
CA ASP A 310 12.86 -8.28 22.33
C ASP A 310 12.68 -7.51 21.00
N GLY A 311 12.37 -8.23 19.93
CA GLY A 311 12.40 -7.72 18.56
C GLY A 311 13.79 -7.78 17.92
N GLN A 312 13.83 -7.69 16.61
CA GLN A 312 15.05 -7.71 15.80
C GLN A 312 14.96 -6.71 14.63
N GLY A 313 16.05 -6.59 13.86
CA GLY A 313 16.13 -5.65 12.75
C GLY A 313 16.25 -4.19 13.21
N ILE A 314 15.99 -3.26 12.30
CA ILE A 314 16.12 -1.82 12.55
C ILE A 314 15.11 -1.42 13.62
N GLY A 315 15.60 -0.82 14.72
CA GLY A 315 14.78 -0.36 15.83
C GLY A 315 14.04 -1.46 16.61
N GLY A 316 14.42 -2.73 16.44
CA GLY A 316 13.68 -3.86 17.04
C GLY A 316 12.25 -4.02 16.48
N LEU A 317 12.00 -3.54 15.25
CA LEU A 317 10.66 -3.44 14.67
C LEU A 317 10.20 -4.73 13.98
N ASN A 318 10.97 -5.79 14.02
CA ASN A 318 10.60 -7.11 13.52
C ASN A 318 10.53 -8.13 14.64
N MET A 319 9.69 -9.16 14.49
CA MET A 319 9.69 -10.33 15.38
C MET A 319 10.16 -11.56 14.63
N ALA A 320 9.30 -12.51 14.24
CA ALA A 320 9.76 -13.70 13.50
C ALA A 320 9.97 -13.37 12.00
N ALA A 321 11.07 -12.69 11.70
CA ALA A 321 11.41 -12.24 10.35
C ALA A 321 12.93 -12.28 10.11
N CYS A 322 13.34 -12.96 9.05
CA CYS A 322 14.74 -13.03 8.62
C CYS A 322 14.82 -13.23 7.10
N TYR A 323 16.04 -13.21 6.56
CA TYR A 323 16.28 -13.33 5.11
C TYR A 323 15.66 -14.60 4.51
N SER A 324 15.73 -15.71 5.25
CA SER A 324 15.20 -17.01 4.82
C SER A 324 13.68 -17.01 4.65
N CYS A 325 12.94 -16.34 5.53
CA CYS A 325 11.48 -16.47 5.59
C CYS A 325 10.68 -15.28 5.06
N THR A 326 11.06 -14.03 5.38
CA THR A 326 10.20 -12.86 5.13
C THR A 326 10.92 -11.65 4.57
N LEU A 327 12.24 -11.46 4.77
CA LEU A 327 12.87 -10.28 4.18
C LEU A 327 12.93 -10.42 2.65
N VAL A 328 12.70 -9.29 1.98
CA VAL A 328 12.76 -9.10 0.52
C VAL A 328 13.81 -8.04 0.20
N PRO A 329 14.23 -7.87 -1.08
CA PRO A 329 15.13 -6.79 -1.46
C PRO A 329 14.61 -5.42 -1.01
N GLU A 330 15.50 -4.54 -0.55
CA GLU A 330 15.11 -3.25 0.06
C GLU A 330 14.26 -2.38 -0.86
N ASN A 331 14.51 -2.43 -2.17
CA ASN A 331 13.76 -1.65 -3.14
C ASN A 331 12.34 -2.18 -3.39
N ALA A 332 12.02 -3.40 -2.97
CA ALA A 332 10.69 -4.00 -3.11
C ALA A 332 9.73 -3.60 -1.98
N CYS A 333 10.26 -3.19 -0.82
CA CYS A 333 9.50 -2.93 0.41
C CYS A 333 9.38 -1.43 0.68
N GLU A 334 8.16 -0.93 0.96
CA GLU A 334 7.95 0.49 1.31
C GLU A 334 8.46 0.83 2.72
N GLU A 335 8.63 -0.18 3.57
CA GLU A 335 8.95 -0.06 5.00
C GLU A 335 10.38 -0.47 5.36
N PHE A 336 11.27 -0.59 4.36
CA PHE A 336 12.68 -0.99 4.56
C PHE A 336 12.81 -2.28 5.40
N ASN A 337 11.97 -3.28 5.10
CA ASN A 337 11.90 -4.55 5.81
C ASN A 337 11.68 -4.41 7.33
N SER A 338 10.94 -3.40 7.79
CA SER A 338 10.53 -3.22 9.20
C SER A 338 9.06 -3.59 9.39
N PHE A 339 8.62 -3.95 10.60
CA PHE A 339 7.24 -4.39 10.89
C PHE A 339 6.85 -5.72 10.25
N LEU A 340 7.67 -6.75 10.46
CA LEU A 340 7.45 -8.10 9.94
C LEU A 340 7.38 -9.15 11.06
N ASP A 341 6.42 -10.06 10.95
CA ASP A 341 6.30 -11.20 11.84
C ASP A 341 5.48 -12.35 11.22
N ARG A 342 6.16 -13.40 10.73
CA ARG A 342 5.46 -14.55 10.14
C ARG A 342 4.61 -15.32 11.14
N ALA A 343 4.91 -15.23 12.44
CA ALA A 343 4.13 -15.96 13.45
C ALA A 343 2.65 -15.53 13.46
N LEU A 344 2.36 -14.27 13.12
CA LEU A 344 0.97 -13.77 12.95
C LEU A 344 0.23 -14.50 11.82
N LEU A 345 0.94 -15.12 10.88
CA LEU A 345 0.36 -15.86 9.78
C LEU A 345 0.18 -17.35 10.11
N ILE A 346 1.21 -17.97 10.69
CA ILE A 346 1.35 -19.44 10.73
C ILE A 346 1.29 -20.06 12.14
N ASP A 347 1.33 -19.28 13.22
CA ASP A 347 1.34 -19.85 14.58
C ASP A 347 0.08 -20.71 14.80
N LYS A 348 0.26 -21.91 15.37
CA LYS A 348 -0.83 -22.88 15.54
C LYS A 348 -1.97 -22.37 16.43
N ASN A 349 -1.68 -21.46 17.35
CA ASN A 349 -2.63 -20.95 18.32
C ASN A 349 -3.33 -19.68 17.81
N TYR A 350 -2.57 -18.76 17.23
CA TYR A 350 -3.07 -17.41 16.87
C TYR A 350 -2.76 -16.97 15.44
N GLY A 351 -2.16 -17.80 14.59
CA GLY A 351 -1.92 -17.45 13.19
C GLY A 351 -3.23 -17.18 12.43
N PHE A 352 -3.25 -16.15 11.58
CA PHE A 352 -4.40 -15.80 10.75
C PHE A 352 -4.78 -16.96 9.81
N PHE A 353 -3.79 -17.66 9.28
CA PHE A 353 -3.97 -18.80 8.38
C PHE A 353 -3.77 -20.15 9.07
N LYS A 354 -3.87 -20.25 10.41
CA LYS A 354 -3.62 -21.49 11.17
C LYS A 354 -4.47 -22.72 10.79
N LYS A 355 -5.52 -22.53 9.97
CA LYS A 355 -6.43 -23.59 9.48
C LYS A 355 -6.11 -24.03 8.05
N LEU A 356 -5.18 -23.36 7.38
CA LEU A 356 -4.71 -23.65 6.02
C LEU A 356 -3.47 -24.53 6.09
#